data_AF-A0A6J0YZJ3-F1
#
_entry.id   AF-A0A6J0YZJ3-F1
#
_cell.length_a   1.000
_cell.length_b   1.000
_cell.length_c   1.000
_cell.angle_alpha   90.00
_cell.angle_beta   90.00
_cell.angle_gamma   90.00
#
_symmetry.space_group_name_H-M   'P 1'
#
loop_
_entity.id
_entity.type
_entity.pdbx_description
1 polymer ?
#
loop_
_entity_poly.entity_id
_entity_poly.type
_entity_poly.pdbx_seq_one_letter_code
_entity_poly.pdbx_strand_id
1 'polypeptide(L)'
;MRDAVKHRTSIFIAHRLSTVVDADEIIVLNQGKVAERGTHHDLLANPSSIYSEMWHTQSSRVQNHDNPKWDAEKENVSKEEERKRLQEEIFNSVKGCGNCSC
;
A
#
# COMPACT_ATOMS: atom_id res chain seq x y z
N MET A 1 17.02 -1.01 -6.86
CA MET A 1 17.43 -1.30 -8.26
C MET A 1 17.26 -0.11 -9.19
N ARG A 2 16.20 0.70 -9.06
CA ARG A 2 15.85 1.79 -9.99
C ARG A 2 17.03 2.67 -10.45
N ASP A 3 17.90 3.11 -9.56
CA ASP A 3 18.99 4.02 -9.93
C ASP A 3 20.04 3.37 -10.85
N ALA A 4 20.32 2.08 -10.66
CA ALA A 4 21.32 1.35 -11.45
C ALA A 4 20.86 1.08 -12.88
N VAL A 5 19.56 1.11 -13.16
CA VAL A 5 18.98 0.84 -14.48
C VAL A 5 18.41 2.07 -15.17
N LYS A 6 18.55 3.23 -14.54
CA LYS A 6 18.07 4.50 -15.09
C LYS A 6 18.65 4.72 -16.49
N HIS A 7 17.78 5.01 -17.45
CA HIS A 7 18.11 5.21 -18.88
C HIS A 7 18.67 3.98 -19.62
N ARG A 8 18.41 2.76 -19.14
CA ARG A 8 18.78 1.53 -19.81
C ARG A 8 17.60 0.56 -19.90
N THR A 9 17.47 -0.13 -21.02
CA THR A 9 16.58 -1.29 -21.10
C THR A 9 17.17 -2.42 -20.25
N SER A 10 16.45 -2.84 -19.22
CA SER A 10 16.92 -3.85 -18.28
C SER A 10 15.89 -4.96 -18.16
N ILE A 11 16.35 -6.20 -18.34
CA ILE A 11 15.53 -7.39 -18.22
C ILE A 11 16.01 -8.16 -16.99
N PHE A 12 15.09 -8.45 -16.08
CA PHE A 12 15.38 -9.18 -14.87
C PHE A 12 14.64 -10.51 -14.87
N ILE A 13 15.37 -11.59 -14.60
CA ILE A 13 14.81 -12.92 -14.35
C ILE A 13 14.93 -13.16 -12.86
N ALA A 14 13.82 -13.26 -12.16
CA ALA A 14 13.81 -13.34 -10.71
C ALA A 14 13.10 -14.60 -10.22
N HIS A 15 13.78 -15.31 -9.32
CA HIS A 15 13.14 -16.31 -8.47
C HIS A 15 12.46 -15.66 -7.26
N ARG A 16 13.03 -14.54 -6.77
CA ARG A 16 12.48 -13.76 -5.65
C ARG A 16 11.60 -12.66 -6.20
N LEU A 17 10.29 -12.76 -6.00
CA LEU A 17 9.36 -11.76 -6.52
C LEU A 17 9.57 -10.37 -5.88
N SER A 18 10.03 -10.32 -4.63
CA SER A 18 10.30 -9.06 -3.91
C SER A 18 11.33 -8.16 -4.59
N THR A 19 12.21 -8.69 -5.43
CA THR A 19 13.23 -7.89 -6.11
C THR A 19 12.74 -7.22 -7.39
N VAL A 20 11.58 -7.65 -7.92
CA VAL A 20 11.01 -7.15 -9.19
C VAL A 20 9.68 -6.40 -9.02
N VAL A 21 9.25 -6.16 -7.78
CA VAL A 21 8.03 -5.39 -7.46
C VAL A 21 8.05 -3.99 -8.07
N ASP A 22 9.23 -3.36 -8.12
CA ASP A 22 9.42 -2.02 -8.63
C ASP A 22 9.58 -1.93 -10.16
N ALA A 23 9.49 -3.04 -10.87
CA ALA A 23 9.62 -3.07 -12.33
C ALA A 23 8.48 -2.32 -13.01
N ASP A 24 8.81 -1.65 -14.12
CA ASP A 24 7.81 -0.96 -14.95
C ASP A 24 6.79 -1.96 -15.53
N GLU A 25 7.24 -3.17 -15.81
CA GLU A 25 6.42 -4.25 -16.33
C GLU A 25 6.93 -5.62 -15.87
N ILE A 26 6.01 -6.51 -15.52
CA ILE A 26 6.25 -7.90 -15.13
C ILE A 26 5.60 -8.82 -16.15
N ILE A 27 6.35 -9.81 -16.61
CA ILE A 27 5.88 -10.85 -17.54
C ILE A 27 5.97 -12.20 -16.83
N VAL A 28 4.82 -12.88 -16.70
CA VAL A 28 4.74 -14.22 -16.14
C VAL A 28 4.75 -15.24 -17.27
N LEU A 29 5.66 -16.20 -17.18
CA LEU A 29 5.75 -17.31 -18.12
C LEU A 29 5.13 -18.57 -17.51
N ASN A 30 4.26 -19.23 -18.28
CA ASN A 30 3.74 -20.56 -17.97
C ASN A 30 3.89 -21.46 -19.19
N GLN A 31 4.52 -22.63 -19.03
CA GLN A 31 4.73 -23.61 -20.10
C GLN A 31 5.36 -23.01 -21.38
N GLY A 32 6.32 -22.09 -21.22
CA GLY A 32 7.02 -21.44 -22.34
C GLY A 32 6.21 -20.37 -23.08
N LYS A 33 5.05 -19.96 -22.56
CA LYS A 33 4.21 -18.89 -23.12
C LYS A 33 4.02 -17.77 -22.11
N VAL A 34 3.78 -16.55 -22.61
CA VAL A 34 3.35 -15.43 -21.77
C VAL A 34 1.93 -15.70 -21.29
N ALA A 35 1.78 -15.88 -19.97
CA ALA A 35 0.49 -16.10 -19.34
C ALA A 35 -0.12 -14.78 -18.88
N GLU A 36 0.69 -13.89 -18.30
CA GLU A 36 0.26 -12.61 -17.75
C GLU A 36 1.31 -11.52 -17.99
N ARG A 37 0.85 -10.28 -18.09
CA ARG A 37 1.69 -9.10 -18.32
C ARG A 37 1.04 -7.88 -17.67
N GLY A 38 1.79 -7.13 -16.88
CA GLY A 38 1.28 -5.91 -16.22
C GLY A 38 2.20 -5.40 -15.13
N THR A 39 1.73 -4.42 -14.35
CA THR A 39 2.45 -3.95 -13.16
C THR A 39 2.21 -4.90 -11.99
N HIS A 40 3.04 -4.78 -10.93
CA HIS A 40 2.82 -5.53 -9.69
C HIS A 40 1.39 -5.36 -9.14
N HIS A 41 0.88 -4.14 -9.12
CA HIS A 41 -0.44 -3.83 -8.57
C HIS A 41 -1.57 -4.45 -9.40
N ASP A 42 -1.49 -4.35 -10.73
CA ASP A 42 -2.53 -4.88 -11.62
C ASP A 42 -2.60 -6.41 -11.55
N LEU A 43 -1.44 -7.07 -11.51
CA LEU A 43 -1.36 -8.53 -11.41
C LEU A 43 -1.80 -9.04 -10.04
N LEU A 44 -1.50 -8.31 -8.97
CA LEU A 44 -1.93 -8.67 -7.61
C LEU A 44 -3.42 -8.42 -7.36
N ALA A 45 -4.02 -7.43 -8.04
CA ALA A 45 -5.43 -7.09 -7.91
C ALA A 45 -6.36 -8.23 -8.34
N ASN A 46 -5.89 -9.16 -9.17
CA ASN A 46 -6.63 -10.36 -9.54
C ASN A 46 -6.26 -11.55 -8.63
N PRO A 47 -7.15 -12.02 -7.74
CA PRO A 47 -6.87 -13.15 -6.85
C PRO A 47 -6.65 -14.48 -7.58
N SER A 48 -7.15 -14.62 -8.81
CA SER A 48 -6.94 -15.82 -9.62
C SER A 48 -5.71 -15.72 -10.54
N SER A 49 -4.88 -14.69 -10.37
CA SER A 49 -3.65 -14.51 -11.14
C SER A 49 -2.56 -15.47 -10.69
N ILE A 50 -1.79 -16.00 -11.65
CA ILE A 50 -0.62 -16.85 -11.37
C ILE A 50 0.42 -16.04 -10.58
N TYR A 51 0.63 -14.78 -10.95
CA TYR A 51 1.48 -13.86 -10.21
C TYR A 51 1.06 -13.72 -8.74
N SER A 52 -0.23 -13.49 -8.49
CA SER A 52 -0.78 -13.30 -7.15
C SER A 52 -0.55 -14.54 -6.26
N GLU A 53 -0.82 -15.74 -6.80
CA GLU A 53 -0.56 -17.01 -6.11
C GLU A 53 0.93 -17.17 -5.76
N MET A 54 1.83 -16.94 -6.72
CA MET A 54 3.28 -17.01 -6.48
C MET A 54 3.73 -15.98 -5.44
N TRP A 55 3.18 -14.76 -5.49
CA TRP A 55 3.49 -13.69 -4.55
C TRP A 55 3.10 -14.09 -3.12
N HIS A 56 1.86 -14.52 -2.90
CA HIS A 56 1.39 -14.94 -1.58
C HIS A 56 2.19 -16.12 -1.01
N THR A 57 2.58 -17.07 -1.88
CA THR A 57 3.43 -18.20 -1.51
C THR A 57 4.81 -17.74 -1.06
N GLN A 58 5.44 -16.79 -1.76
CA GLN A 58 6.76 -16.29 -1.40
C GLN A 58 6.74 -15.28 -0.24
N SER A 59 5.70 -14.45 -0.14
CA SER A 59 5.53 -13.44 0.90
C SER A 59 5.25 -14.05 2.26
N SER A 60 4.64 -15.25 2.31
CA SER A 60 4.46 -15.99 3.56
C SER A 60 5.79 -16.35 4.26
N ARG A 61 6.89 -16.48 3.51
CA ARG A 61 8.24 -16.68 4.07
C ARG A 61 8.90 -15.38 4.56
N VAL A 62 8.33 -14.23 4.23
CA VAL A 62 8.84 -12.89 4.58
C VAL A 62 8.18 -12.35 5.87
N GLN A 63 7.17 -13.03 6.42
CA GLN A 63 6.45 -12.60 7.65
C GLN A 63 7.24 -12.74 8.97
N ASN A 64 8.57 -12.86 8.94
CA ASN A 64 9.39 -12.90 10.17
C ASN A 64 10.33 -11.71 10.37
N HIS A 65 10.34 -10.69 9.50
CA HIS A 65 10.96 -9.41 9.86
C HIS A 65 10.48 -8.28 8.92
N ASP A 66 9.96 -7.22 9.53
CA ASP A 66 9.70 -5.89 8.95
C ASP A 66 8.45 -5.68 8.09
N ASN A 67 7.34 -5.37 8.76
CA ASN A 67 6.41 -4.35 8.27
C ASN A 67 5.70 -3.64 9.43
N PRO A 68 5.99 -2.34 9.66
CA PRO A 68 4.90 -1.45 10.05
C PRO A 68 4.97 -0.18 9.20
N LYS A 69 4.38 -0.22 8.01
CA LYS A 69 4.03 1.01 7.27
C LYS A 69 2.55 1.15 6.93
N TRP A 70 1.70 0.30 7.50
CA TRP A 70 0.25 0.28 7.24
C TRP A 70 -0.62 0.79 8.42
N ASP A 71 -0.02 1.50 9.39
CA ASP A 71 -0.75 2.08 10.54
C ASP A 71 -0.90 3.60 10.47
N ALA A 72 -0.11 4.29 9.63
CA ALA A 72 -0.10 5.75 9.57
C ALA A 72 -1.41 6.35 9.03
N GLU A 73 -2.11 5.68 8.13
CA GLU A 73 -3.39 6.19 7.61
C GLU A 73 -4.54 5.98 8.59
N LYS A 74 -4.53 4.92 9.41
CA LYS A 74 -5.57 4.68 10.42
C LYS A 74 -5.45 5.62 11.62
N GLU A 75 -4.22 5.94 12.04
CA GLU A 75 -3.98 6.87 13.15
C GLU A 75 -4.34 8.32 12.82
N ASN A 76 -4.14 8.74 11.56
CA ASN A 76 -4.49 10.10 11.12
C ASN A 76 -6.02 10.29 11.03
N VAL A 77 -6.76 9.26 10.61
CA VAL A 77 -8.23 9.30 10.57
C VAL A 77 -8.81 9.47 11.98
N SER A 78 -8.28 8.79 13.01
CA SER A 78 -8.82 8.91 14.38
C SER A 78 -8.52 10.28 15.02
N LYS A 79 -7.32 10.84 14.81
CA LYS A 79 -6.92 12.14 15.39
C LYS A 79 -7.68 13.31 14.76
N GLU A 80 -7.97 13.25 13.47
CA GLU A 80 -8.75 14.26 12.74
C GLU A 80 -10.21 14.29 13.23
N GLU A 81 -10.82 13.12 13.44
CA GLU A 81 -12.18 12.99 13.97
C GLU A 81 -12.31 13.45 15.42
N GLU A 82 -11.33 13.10 16.27
CA GLU A 82 -11.28 13.52 17.67
C GLU A 82 -11.11 15.05 17.80
N ARG A 83 -10.26 15.63 16.95
CA ARG A 83 -10.09 17.09 16.86
C ARG A 83 -11.37 17.80 16.42
N LYS A 84 -12.13 17.23 15.48
CA LYS A 84 -13.44 17.78 15.07
C LYS A 84 -14.46 17.76 16.21
N ARG A 85 -14.54 16.67 16.98
CA ARG A 85 -15.43 16.57 18.15
C ARG A 85 -15.09 17.59 19.23
N LEU A 86 -13.82 17.72 19.58
CA LEU A 86 -13.37 18.70 20.58
C LEU A 86 -13.64 20.15 20.12
N GLN A 87 -13.47 20.45 18.84
CA GLN A 87 -13.79 21.78 18.29
C GLN A 87 -15.29 22.09 18.37
N GLU A 88 -16.14 21.11 18.12
CA GLU A 88 -17.60 21.26 18.22
C GLU A 88 -18.05 21.43 19.68
N GLU A 89 -17.47 20.69 20.61
CA GLU A 89 -17.70 20.86 22.06
C GLU A 89 -17.26 22.24 22.56
N ILE A 90 -16.07 22.70 22.17
CA ILE A 90 -15.58 24.04 22.51
C ILE A 90 -16.54 25.10 21.95
N PHE A 91 -16.95 24.98 20.68
CA PHE A 91 -17.87 25.92 20.06
C PHE A 91 -19.23 25.98 20.77
N ASN A 92 -19.78 24.83 21.17
CA ASN A 92 -21.04 24.74 21.90
C ASN A 92 -20.94 25.30 23.32
N SER A 93 -19.78 25.15 23.96
CA SER A 93 -19.49 25.73 25.28
C SER A 93 -19.41 27.27 25.24
N VAL A 94 -18.75 27.82 24.21
CA VAL A 94 -18.64 29.29 24.03
C VAL A 94 -20.01 29.92 23.72
N LYS A 95 -20.94 29.19 23.09
CA LYS A 95 -22.33 29.65 22.88
C LYS A 95 -23.23 29.55 24.11
N GLY A 96 -22.80 28.88 25.18
CA GLY A 96 -23.52 28.76 26.46
C GLY A 96 -23.33 29.96 27.40
N CYS A 97 -22.22 30.70 27.29
CA CYS A 97 -21.97 31.94 28.06
C CYS A 97 -22.55 33.17 27.33
N GLY A 98 -23.83 33.12 26.98
CA GLY A 98 -24.53 34.21 26.29
C GLY A 98 -25.54 34.99 27.13
N ASN A 99 -25.95 34.49 28.29
CA ASN A 99 -27.00 35.12 29.11
C ASN A 99 -26.62 35.16 30.60
N CYS A 100 -25.58 35.92 30.95
CA CYS A 100 -25.50 36.52 32.28
C CYS A 100 -26.08 37.93 32.18
N SER A 101 -27.37 38.07 32.50
CA SER A 101 -27.90 39.35 32.94
C SER A 101 -27.37 39.62 34.35
N CYS A 102 -26.33 40.44 34.45
CA CYS A 102 -26.05 41.27 35.61
C CYS A 102 -26.26 42.73 35.19
#